data_AF-A0A1V4AS58-F1
#
_entry.id   AF-A0A1V4AS58-F1
#
_cell.length_a   1.000
_cell.length_b   1.000
_cell.length_c   1.000
_cell.angle_alpha   90.00
_cell.angle_beta   90.00
_cell.angle_gamma   90.00
#
_symmetry.space_group_name_H-M   'P 1'
#
loop_
_entity.id
_entity.type
_entity.pdbx_description
1 polymer ?
#
loop_
_entity_poly.entity_id
_entity_poly.type
_entity_poly.pdbx_seq_one_letter_code
_entity_poly.pdbx_strand_id
1 'polypeptide(L)'
;MKLFERAIRRANIPIAMSKGFNPHPKLSIPLALSVGISGKDEVLELELLRSIPPEIFIEQLRLQLPEEISILSGEVIADTEKGWIRDVLYEVVFVDPECLNTAKINELLQQPSVMVIRSKNGHQKPFDIRPSIQEIMVKPDRLVISIKKSRQRRNGKT
;
A
#
# COMPACT_ATOMS: atom_id res chain seq x y z
N MET A 1 -3.48 1.19 -13.83
CA MET A 1 -4.01 1.86 -12.62
C MET A 1 -4.93 3.00 -13.03
N LYS A 2 -6.14 2.65 -13.53
CA LYS A 2 -6.87 3.53 -14.44
C LYS A 2 -7.45 4.80 -13.80
N LEU A 3 -7.69 4.81 -12.49
CA LEU A 3 -8.25 5.98 -11.80
C LEU A 3 -7.28 7.17 -11.84
N PHE A 4 -6.09 7.01 -11.25
CA PHE A 4 -5.08 8.07 -11.21
C PHE A 4 -4.60 8.45 -12.61
N GLU A 5 -4.41 7.49 -13.52
CA GLU A 5 -4.08 7.78 -14.93
C GLU A 5 -5.11 8.72 -15.59
N ARG A 6 -6.41 8.47 -15.36
CA ARG A 6 -7.46 9.34 -15.90
C ARG A 6 -7.49 10.71 -15.23
N ALA A 7 -7.33 10.76 -13.90
CA ALA A 7 -7.35 12.00 -13.14
C ALA A 7 -6.17 12.92 -13.55
N ILE A 8 -4.96 12.36 -13.62
CA ILE A 8 -3.74 13.04 -14.09
C ILE A 8 -3.93 13.59 -15.51
N ARG A 9 -4.49 12.76 -16.42
CA ARG A 9 -4.77 13.20 -17.80
C ARG A 9 -5.79 14.34 -17.85
N ARG A 10 -6.87 14.28 -17.05
CA ARG A 10 -7.89 15.35 -17.01
C ARG A 10 -7.37 16.64 -16.40
N ALA A 11 -6.46 16.53 -15.43
CA ALA A 11 -5.80 17.67 -14.80
C ALA A 11 -4.70 18.31 -15.68
N ASN A 12 -4.40 17.74 -16.86
CA ASN A 12 -3.28 18.15 -17.71
C ASN A 12 -1.93 18.15 -16.97
N ILE A 13 -1.76 17.22 -16.02
CA ILE A 13 -0.51 17.08 -15.27
C ILE A 13 0.53 16.41 -16.18
N PRO A 14 1.73 17.00 -16.33
CA PRO A 14 2.76 16.55 -17.26
C PRO A 14 3.53 15.37 -16.68
N ILE A 15 2.92 14.18 -16.67
CA ILE A 15 3.53 12.95 -16.19
C ILE A 15 4.58 12.42 -17.18
N ALA A 16 5.70 11.93 -16.66
CA ALA A 16 6.72 11.25 -17.45
C ALA A 16 6.22 9.89 -17.93
N MET A 17 6.71 9.46 -19.09
CA MET A 17 6.34 8.18 -19.71
C MET A 17 7.53 7.21 -19.70
N SER A 18 7.25 5.91 -19.62
CA SER A 18 8.27 4.87 -19.79
C SER A 18 8.83 4.87 -21.23
N LYS A 19 10.07 4.40 -21.39
CA LYS A 19 10.68 4.22 -22.72
C LYS A 19 10.22 2.90 -23.33
N GLY A 20 10.11 2.83 -24.66
CA GLY A 20 9.81 1.60 -25.41
C GLY A 20 8.59 1.71 -26.34
N PHE A 21 8.21 0.59 -26.95
CA PHE A 21 7.14 0.53 -27.97
C PHE A 21 5.73 0.75 -27.42
N ASN A 22 5.52 0.60 -26.11
CA ASN A 22 4.26 0.89 -25.42
C ASN A 22 4.56 1.77 -24.19
N PRO A 23 4.65 3.10 -24.34
CA PRO A 23 4.92 3.99 -23.23
C PRO A 23 3.73 4.02 -22.26
N HIS A 24 4.02 3.81 -20.99
CA HIS A 24 3.05 3.93 -19.90
C HIS A 24 3.45 5.05 -18.94
N PRO A 25 2.49 5.72 -18.28
CA PRO A 25 2.82 6.73 -17.28
C PRO A 25 3.71 6.16 -16.19
N LYS A 26 4.76 6.89 -15.82
CA LYS A 26 5.63 6.55 -14.69
C LYS A 26 4.91 6.87 -13.39
N LEU A 27 4.09 5.91 -12.98
CA LEU A 27 3.14 5.99 -11.89
C LEU A 27 3.10 4.63 -11.19
N SER A 28 3.24 4.58 -9.87
CA SER A 28 3.22 3.31 -9.14
C SER A 28 2.67 3.46 -7.72
N ILE A 29 2.03 2.40 -7.22
CA ILE A 29 1.65 2.27 -5.81
C ILE A 29 2.57 1.18 -5.23
N PRO A 30 3.53 1.52 -4.35
CA PRO A 30 4.52 0.55 -3.85
C PRO A 30 3.91 -0.67 -3.17
N LEU A 31 2.77 -0.51 -2.49
CA LEU A 31 1.99 -1.59 -1.89
C LEU A 31 0.54 -1.52 -2.36
N ALA A 32 0.27 -2.11 -3.53
CA ALA A 32 -1.11 -2.21 -4.01
C ALA A 32 -1.95 -3.12 -3.09
N LEU A 33 -3.15 -2.63 -2.74
CA LEU A 33 -4.13 -3.39 -1.99
C LEU A 33 -4.86 -4.42 -2.86
N SER A 34 -5.36 -5.48 -2.22
CA SER A 34 -6.28 -6.43 -2.83
C SER A 34 -7.66 -5.81 -3.03
N VAL A 35 -8.44 -6.34 -3.97
CA VAL A 35 -9.84 -5.95 -4.18
C VAL A 35 -10.64 -6.15 -2.90
N GLY A 36 -11.48 -5.16 -2.56
CA GLY A 36 -12.33 -5.19 -1.36
C GLY A 36 -11.67 -4.65 -0.09
N ILE A 37 -10.40 -4.23 -0.15
CA ILE A 37 -9.70 -3.62 0.99
C ILE A 37 -9.71 -2.10 0.84
N SER A 38 -10.14 -1.39 1.89
CA SER A 38 -10.07 0.07 1.97
C SER A 38 -8.67 0.53 2.38
N GLY A 39 -8.08 1.45 1.63
CA GLY A 39 -6.84 2.13 2.00
C GLY A 39 -7.11 3.39 2.80
N LYS A 40 -6.23 3.70 3.77
CA LYS A 40 -6.32 4.93 4.59
C LYS A 40 -5.12 5.85 4.40
N ASP A 41 -3.94 5.31 4.09
CA ASP A 41 -2.67 6.04 3.98
C ASP A 41 -1.78 5.38 2.93
N GLU A 42 -2.30 5.33 1.69
CA GLU A 42 -1.62 4.66 0.58
C GLU A 42 -0.63 5.60 -0.11
N VAL A 43 0.53 5.07 -0.49
CA VAL A 43 1.57 5.83 -1.20
C VAL A 43 1.37 5.72 -2.71
N LEU A 44 1.31 6.87 -3.39
CA LEU A 44 1.37 6.99 -4.85
C LEU A 44 2.66 7.69 -5.25
N GLU A 45 3.48 7.03 -6.06
CA GLU A 45 4.69 7.59 -6.65
C GLU A 45 4.46 7.91 -8.12
N LEU A 46 4.94 9.07 -8.55
CA LEU A 46 4.92 9.47 -9.95
C LEU A 46 6.11 10.35 -10.31
N GLU A 47 6.49 10.31 -11.57
CA GLU A 47 7.53 11.19 -12.12
C GLU A 47 6.90 12.23 -13.03
N LEU A 48 7.28 13.50 -12.86
CA LEU A 48 6.79 14.61 -13.69
C LEU A 48 7.87 15.05 -14.69
N LEU A 49 7.45 15.53 -15.86
CA LEU A 49 8.33 16.11 -16.89
C LEU A 49 8.87 17.50 -16.50
N ARG A 50 8.18 18.18 -15.57
CA ARG A 50 8.59 19.47 -15.01
C ARG A 50 8.17 19.55 -13.55
N SER A 51 8.90 20.32 -12.76
CA SER A 51 8.56 20.57 -11.36
C SER A 51 7.22 21.28 -11.25
N ILE A 52 6.37 20.80 -10.35
CA ILE A 52 5.11 21.42 -9.93
C ILE A 52 5.12 21.41 -8.39
N PRO A 53 4.87 22.56 -7.73
CA PRO A 53 4.74 22.59 -6.27
C PRO A 53 3.69 21.57 -5.79
N PRO A 54 3.97 20.77 -4.74
CA PRO A 54 3.07 19.73 -4.27
C PRO A 54 1.65 20.22 -4.01
N GLU A 55 1.48 21.41 -3.47
CA GLU A 55 0.19 22.01 -3.13
C GLU A 55 -0.65 22.22 -4.41
N ILE A 56 -0.04 22.78 -5.45
CA ILE A 56 -0.69 23.00 -6.76
C ILE A 56 -1.04 21.67 -7.41
N PHE A 57 -0.12 20.69 -7.37
CA PHE A 57 -0.37 19.35 -7.89
C PHE A 57 -1.57 18.70 -7.21
N ILE A 58 -1.62 18.76 -5.88
CA ILE A 58 -2.69 18.18 -5.06
C ILE A 58 -4.02 18.82 -5.40
N GLU A 59 -4.09 20.15 -5.48
CA GLU A 59 -5.32 20.87 -5.84
C GLU A 59 -5.83 20.46 -7.23
N GLN A 60 -4.95 20.46 -8.23
CA GLN A 60 -5.31 20.09 -9.61
C GLN A 60 -5.82 18.64 -9.69
N LEU A 61 -5.15 17.71 -9.01
CA LEU A 61 -5.52 16.31 -9.04
C LEU A 61 -6.81 16.05 -8.25
N ARG A 62 -6.99 16.69 -7.10
CA ARG A 62 -8.19 16.58 -6.24
C ARG A 62 -9.47 16.90 -7.01
N LEU A 63 -9.46 17.94 -7.85
CA LEU A 63 -10.62 18.32 -8.67
C LEU A 63 -11.03 17.25 -9.70
N GLN A 64 -10.16 16.27 -9.97
CA GLN A 64 -10.41 15.19 -10.95
C GLN A 64 -10.68 13.83 -10.30
N LEU A 65 -10.60 13.76 -8.96
CA LEU A 65 -10.84 12.56 -8.18
C LEU A 65 -12.30 12.50 -7.70
N PRO A 66 -12.84 11.29 -7.50
CA PRO A 66 -14.13 11.13 -6.83
C PRO A 66 -13.99 11.48 -5.34
N GLU A 67 -15.12 11.79 -4.68
CA GLU A 67 -15.16 12.26 -3.28
C GLU A 67 -14.55 11.24 -2.30
N GLU A 68 -14.65 9.94 -2.62
CA GLU A 68 -14.15 8.86 -1.78
C GLU A 68 -12.61 8.73 -1.84
N ILE A 69 -11.93 9.48 -2.70
CA ILE A 69 -10.48 9.42 -2.86
C ILE A 69 -9.89 10.80 -2.58
N SER A 70 -9.31 10.92 -1.38
CA SER A 70 -8.66 12.13 -0.92
C SER A 70 -7.14 12.00 -0.93
N ILE A 71 -6.46 13.08 -1.35
CA ILE A 71 -5.01 13.20 -1.24
C ILE A 71 -4.71 13.89 0.08
N LEU A 72 -3.98 13.21 0.97
CA LEU A 72 -3.65 13.70 2.31
C LEU A 72 -2.47 14.67 2.30
N SER A 73 -1.43 14.34 1.54
CA SER A 73 -0.19 15.11 1.44
C SER A 73 0.54 14.76 0.15
N GLY A 74 1.61 15.51 -0.14
CA GLY A 74 2.51 15.26 -1.25
C GLY A 74 3.82 15.99 -1.01
N GLU A 75 4.92 15.38 -1.46
CA GLU A 75 6.26 15.92 -1.32
C GLU A 75 7.07 15.62 -2.58
N VAL A 76 8.08 16.44 -2.86
CA VAL A 76 9.03 16.19 -3.93
C VAL A 76 10.20 15.41 -3.35
N ILE A 77 10.46 14.22 -3.90
CA ILE A 77 11.60 13.38 -3.54
C ILE A 77 12.64 13.39 -4.66
N ALA A 78 13.89 13.07 -4.32
CA ALA A 78 14.96 12.92 -5.31
C ALA A 78 14.69 11.70 -6.20
N ASP A 79 15.05 11.77 -7.49
CA ASP A 79 14.83 10.70 -8.49
C ASP A 79 15.50 9.36 -8.13
N THR A 80 16.51 9.40 -7.25
CA THR A 80 17.20 8.21 -6.73
C THR A 80 16.43 7.50 -5.61
N GLU A 81 15.43 8.14 -5.03
CA GLU A 81 14.68 7.63 -3.89
C GLU A 81 13.39 6.97 -4.37
N LYS A 82 13.27 5.67 -4.09
CA LYS A 82 11.98 4.98 -4.18
C LYS A 82 11.46 4.76 -2.78
N GLY A 83 10.22 5.15 -2.54
CA GLY A 83 9.52 4.94 -1.30
C GLY A 83 9.51 3.47 -0.94
N TRP A 84 9.82 3.20 0.32
CA TRP A 84 9.77 1.88 0.90
C TRP A 84 8.77 1.90 2.06
N ILE A 85 7.76 1.05 1.97
CA ILE A 85 6.78 0.91 3.05
C ILE A 85 7.40 0.01 4.12
N ARG A 86 7.74 0.64 5.25
CA ARG A 86 8.42 -0.01 6.39
C ARG A 86 7.48 -0.89 7.20
N ASP A 87 6.32 -0.35 7.54
CA ASP A 87 5.30 -1.01 8.34
C ASP A 87 3.93 -0.80 7.70
N VAL A 88 2.99 -1.69 8.01
CA VAL A 88 1.60 -1.60 7.56
C VAL A 88 0.70 -1.92 8.73
N LEU A 89 -0.35 -1.12 8.90
CA LEU A 89 -1.40 -1.36 9.86
C LEU A 89 -2.60 -1.99 9.15
N TYR A 90 -3.04 -3.16 9.63
CA TYR A 90 -4.30 -3.76 9.20
C TYR A 90 -5.36 -3.60 10.27
N GLU A 91 -6.53 -3.12 9.87
CA GLU A 91 -7.75 -3.17 10.68
C GLU A 91 -8.67 -4.26 10.12
N VAL A 92 -8.98 -5.26 10.94
CA VAL A 92 -9.91 -6.34 10.59
C VAL A 92 -11.15 -6.17 11.45
N VAL A 93 -12.24 -5.72 10.83
CA VAL A 93 -13.54 -5.54 11.51
C VAL A 93 -14.33 -6.84 11.41
N PHE A 94 -14.90 -7.28 12.54
CA PHE A 94 -15.65 -8.52 12.63
C PHE A 94 -17.15 -8.24 12.66
N VAL A 95 -17.92 -8.98 11.85
CA VAL A 95 -19.39 -8.90 11.86
C VAL A 95 -19.95 -9.41 13.19
N ASP A 96 -19.33 -10.45 13.74
CA ASP A 96 -19.58 -10.95 15.08
C ASP A 96 -18.35 -10.70 15.96
N PRO A 97 -18.33 -9.62 16.76
CA PRO A 97 -17.19 -9.29 17.59
C PRO A 97 -16.98 -10.24 18.77
N GLU A 98 -17.98 -11.05 19.16
CA GLU A 98 -17.86 -11.97 20.29
C GLU A 98 -16.75 -13.00 20.09
N CYS A 99 -16.41 -13.32 18.83
CA CYS A 99 -15.28 -14.19 18.53
C CYS A 99 -13.94 -13.65 19.09
N LEU A 100 -13.80 -12.33 19.25
CA LEU A 100 -12.61 -11.68 19.81
C LEU A 100 -12.41 -12.03 21.29
N ASN A 101 -13.48 -12.32 22.04
CA ASN A 101 -13.40 -12.72 23.45
C ASN A 101 -12.68 -14.06 23.64
N THR A 102 -12.70 -14.90 22.61
CA THR A 102 -12.03 -16.21 22.60
C THR A 102 -10.68 -16.19 21.87
N ALA A 103 -10.26 -15.03 21.36
CA ALA A 103 -9.04 -14.92 20.56
C ALA A 103 -7.79 -15.11 21.43
N LYS A 104 -7.00 -16.14 21.11
CA LYS A 104 -5.75 -16.50 21.79
C LYS A 104 -4.55 -15.68 21.30
N ILE A 105 -4.68 -14.36 21.29
CA ILE A 105 -3.67 -13.45 20.72
C ILE A 105 -2.33 -13.57 21.46
N ASN A 106 -2.35 -13.60 22.80
CA ASN A 106 -1.14 -13.73 23.60
C ASN A 106 -0.42 -15.06 23.35
N GLU A 107 -1.16 -16.17 23.21
CA GLU A 107 -0.57 -17.47 22.89
C GLU A 107 0.10 -17.44 21.50
N LEU A 108 -0.52 -16.80 20.51
CA LEU A 108 0.07 -16.61 19.17
C LEU A 108 1.35 -15.77 19.23
N LEU A 109 1.34 -14.66 19.99
CA LEU A 109 2.50 -13.79 20.12
C LEU A 109 3.65 -14.45 20.89
N GLN A 110 3.37 -15.38 21.81
CA GLN A 110 4.41 -16.11 22.55
C GLN A 110 5.06 -17.23 21.73
N GLN A 111 4.44 -17.67 20.63
CA GLN A 111 5.05 -18.67 19.77
C GLN A 111 6.31 -18.11 19.09
N PRO A 112 7.42 -18.88 19.05
CA PRO A 112 8.65 -18.46 18.37
C PRO A 112 8.51 -18.48 16.84
N SER A 113 7.56 -19.25 16.30
CA SER A 113 7.31 -19.41 14.87
C SER A 113 5.84 -19.69 14.62
N VAL A 114 5.28 -19.10 13.55
CA VAL A 114 3.90 -19.32 13.10
C VAL A 114 3.93 -19.57 11.60
N MET A 115 3.89 -20.85 11.21
CA MET A 115 4.03 -21.27 9.83
C MET A 115 2.68 -21.26 9.10
N VAL A 116 2.60 -20.55 7.97
CA VAL A 116 1.44 -20.56 7.07
C VAL A 116 1.87 -21.00 5.67
N ILE A 117 0.93 -21.56 4.89
CA ILE A 117 1.17 -21.89 3.48
C ILE A 117 0.78 -20.70 2.60
N ARG A 118 1.73 -20.19 1.83
CA ARG A 118 1.47 -19.17 0.81
C ARG A 118 1.39 -19.83 -0.56
N SER A 119 0.26 -19.62 -1.24
CA SER A 119 0.07 -20.06 -2.62
C SER A 119 0.37 -18.92 -3.59
N LYS A 120 1.24 -19.14 -4.57
CA LYS A 120 1.46 -18.21 -5.70
C LYS A 120 1.65 -19.01 -6.98
N ASN A 121 0.82 -18.75 -7.99
CA ASN A 121 0.83 -19.45 -9.28
C ASN A 121 0.78 -20.98 -9.13
N GLY A 122 -0.05 -21.50 -8.21
CA GLY A 122 -0.16 -22.94 -7.93
C GLY A 122 0.95 -23.54 -7.06
N HIS A 123 2.07 -22.82 -6.85
CA HIS A 123 3.11 -23.26 -5.93
C HIS A 123 2.76 -22.88 -4.50
N GLN A 124 2.84 -23.87 -3.60
CA GLN A 124 2.71 -23.69 -2.16
C GLN A 124 4.09 -23.62 -1.53
N LYS A 125 4.34 -22.58 -0.74
CA LYS A 125 5.58 -22.47 0.04
C LYS A 125 5.25 -22.15 1.50
N PRO A 126 5.86 -22.87 2.46
CA PRO A 126 5.75 -22.49 3.86
C PRO A 126 6.41 -21.12 4.10
N PHE A 127 5.77 -20.31 4.93
CA PHE A 127 6.21 -18.97 5.27
C PHE A 127 5.94 -18.71 6.76
N ASP A 128 6.98 -18.36 7.49
CA ASP A 128 6.84 -17.96 8.90
C ASP A 128 6.37 -16.50 8.97
N ILE A 129 5.18 -16.27 9.53
CA ILE A 129 4.63 -14.91 9.70
C ILE A 129 5.09 -14.26 11.00
N ARG A 130 5.51 -15.05 12.01
CA ARG A 130 5.77 -14.56 13.37
C ARG A 130 6.79 -13.41 13.41
N PRO A 131 7.92 -13.44 12.67
CA PRO A 131 8.89 -12.35 12.68
C PRO A 131 8.39 -11.03 12.09
N SER A 132 7.29 -11.07 11.32
CA SER A 132 6.71 -9.88 10.68
C SER A 132 5.69 -9.18 11.57
N ILE A 133 5.07 -9.90 12.52
CA ILE A 133 4.06 -9.35 13.43
C ILE A 133 4.76 -8.58 14.54
N GLN A 134 4.55 -7.27 14.58
CA GLN A 134 5.06 -6.39 15.65
C GLN A 134 4.10 -6.37 16.83
N GLU A 135 2.81 -6.19 16.55
CA GLU A 135 1.78 -6.01 17.58
C GLU A 135 0.41 -6.45 17.03
N ILE A 136 -0.43 -6.97 17.93
CA ILE A 136 -1.86 -7.20 17.68
C ILE A 136 -2.62 -6.61 18.86
N MET A 137 -3.48 -5.62 18.59
CA MET A 137 -4.39 -5.04 19.58
C MET A 137 -5.82 -5.52 19.32
N VAL A 138 -6.49 -5.96 20.38
CA VAL A 138 -7.92 -6.24 20.37
C VAL A 138 -8.69 -4.97 20.73
N LYS A 139 -9.67 -4.61 19.90
CA LYS A 139 -10.64 -3.53 20.13
C LYS A 139 -12.05 -4.15 20.14
N PRO A 140 -13.08 -3.45 20.64
CA PRO A 140 -14.41 -4.03 20.80
C PRO A 140 -15.00 -4.68 19.54
N ASP A 141 -14.70 -4.16 18.35
CA ASP A 141 -15.26 -4.61 17.07
C ASP A 141 -14.21 -5.04 16.03
N ARG A 142 -12.91 -4.98 16.37
CA ARG A 142 -11.83 -5.17 15.40
C ARG A 142 -10.52 -5.62 16.02
N LEU A 143 -9.67 -6.19 15.16
CA LEU A 143 -8.24 -6.35 15.43
C LEU A 143 -7.46 -5.26 14.70
N VAL A 144 -6.45 -4.72 15.38
CA VAL A 144 -5.46 -3.83 14.79
C VAL A 144 -4.12 -4.55 14.81
N ILE A 145 -3.56 -4.82 13.63
CA ILE A 145 -2.35 -5.64 13.46
C ILE A 145 -1.26 -4.79 12.83
N SER A 146 -0.14 -4.59 13.54
CA SER A 146 1.04 -3.94 12.99
C SER A 146 2.00 -4.98 12.41
N ILE A 147 2.33 -4.83 11.13
CA ILE A 147 3.21 -5.74 10.40
C ILE A 147 4.42 -4.97 9.88
N LYS A 148 5.61 -5.41 10.27
CA LYS A 148 6.87 -4.97 9.69
C LYS A 148 7.05 -5.61 8.32
N LYS A 149 7.32 -4.80 7.30
CA LYS A 149 7.73 -5.29 5.98
C LYS A 149 9.24 -5.47 5.94
N SER A 150 9.68 -6.68 5.63
CA SER A 150 11.09 -6.93 5.31
C SER A 150 11.44 -6.31 3.96
N ARG A 151 12.65 -5.73 3.86
CA ARG A 151 13.15 -5.11 2.63
C ARG A 151 13.29 -6.14 1.52
N GLN A 152 12.23 -6.36 0.76
CA GLN A 152 12.31 -7.10 -0.50
C GLN A 152 13.08 -6.23 -1.49
N ARG A 153 14.32 -6.63 -1.81
CA ARG A 153 15.02 -6.11 -2.97
C ARG A 153 14.13 -6.37 -4.19
N ARG A 154 13.51 -5.33 -4.73
CA ARG A 154 12.94 -5.36 -6.08
C ARG A 154 14.13 -5.62 -7.01
N ASN A 155 14.27 -6.84 -7.53
CA ASN A 155 15.14 -7.09 -8.67
C ASN A 155 14.60 -6.22 -9.81
N GLY A 156 15.27 -5.10 -10.08
CA GLY A 156 15.02 -4.30 -11.26
C GLY A 156 15.30 -5.18 -12.47
N LYS A 157 14.26 -5.50 -13.24
CA LYS A 157 14.45 -5.67 -14.68
C LYS A 157 14.54 -4.26 -15.26
N THR A 158 15.77 -3.80 -15.43
CA THR A 158 16.14 -2.83 -16.46
C THR A 158 15.70 -3.33 -17.82
#